data_AF-A0A6A4BB18-F1
#
_entry.id   AF-A0A6A4BB18-F1
#
_cell.length_a   1.000
_cell.length_b   1.000
_cell.length_c   1.000
_cell.angle_alpha   90.00
_cell.angle_beta   90.00
_cell.angle_gamma   90.00
#
_symmetry.space_group_name_H-M   'P 1'
#
loop_
_entity.id
_entity.type
_entity.pdbx_description
1 polymer ?
#
loop_
_entity_poly.entity_id
_entity_poly.type
_entity_poly.pdbx_seq_one_letter_code
_entity_poly.pdbx_strand_id
1 'polypeptide(L)'
;MSVEDYEAVAARVEQQWGFLVPWCQILQPRVHHHYDSSTELYEWEVSEIELRVVMPRRRGIHDEHEKDEATFCRQFRAVREAMALLIAVHHVDYLAYSHLMMEYCGVSVGDYGDELDDAPIASEFVFCFSVRFIDVT
;
A
#
# COMPACT_ATOMS: atom_id res chain seq x y z
N MET A 1 -17.89 -7.83 -11.04
CA MET A 1 -18.43 -8.35 -9.75
C MET A 1 -19.75 -7.64 -9.48
N SER A 2 -20.83 -8.33 -9.05
CA SER A 2 -22.09 -7.63 -8.75
C SER A 2 -21.97 -6.82 -7.45
N VAL A 3 -22.82 -5.80 -7.26
CA VAL A 3 -22.82 -4.98 -6.03
C VAL A 3 -23.12 -5.84 -4.79
N GLU A 4 -24.01 -6.82 -4.93
CA GLU A 4 -24.36 -7.77 -3.86
C GLU A 4 -23.18 -8.68 -3.49
N ASP A 5 -22.36 -9.08 -4.48
CA ASP A 5 -21.14 -9.85 -4.23
C ASP A 5 -20.09 -9.01 -3.50
N TYR A 6 -19.98 -7.71 -3.81
CA TYR A 6 -19.05 -6.80 -3.14
C TYR A 6 -19.41 -6.59 -1.67
N GLU A 7 -20.68 -6.32 -1.37
CA GLU A 7 -21.14 -6.13 0.02
C GLU A 7 -20.92 -7.39 0.88
N ALA A 8 -21.14 -8.58 0.30
CA ALA A 8 -20.87 -9.84 0.98
C ALA A 8 -19.38 -10.04 1.26
N VAL A 9 -18.50 -9.66 0.33
CA VAL A 9 -17.04 -9.67 0.53
C VAL A 9 -16.66 -8.69 1.63
N ALA A 10 -17.11 -7.43 1.56
CA ALA A 10 -16.81 -6.40 2.56
C ALA A 10 -17.21 -6.85 3.97
N ALA A 11 -18.43 -7.38 4.15
CA ALA A 11 -18.89 -7.88 5.44
C ALA A 11 -18.01 -9.04 5.99
N ARG A 12 -17.55 -9.94 5.11
CA ARG A 12 -16.64 -11.02 5.49
C ARG A 12 -15.28 -10.47 5.91
N VAL A 13 -14.74 -9.50 5.17
CA VAL A 13 -13.45 -8.88 5.46
C VAL A 13 -13.51 -8.15 6.79
N GLU A 14 -14.58 -7.39 7.07
CA GLU A 14 -14.77 -6.73 8.35
C GLU A 14 -14.80 -7.72 9.52
N GLN A 15 -15.49 -8.85 9.35
CA GLN A 15 -15.57 -9.87 10.40
C GLN A 15 -14.22 -10.55 10.68
N GLN A 16 -13.44 -10.84 9.63
CA GLN A 16 -12.25 -11.69 9.74
C GLN A 16 -10.95 -10.89 9.88
N TRP A 17 -10.87 -9.74 9.23
CA TRP A 17 -9.67 -8.95 9.03
C TRP A 17 -9.80 -7.50 9.48
N GLY A 18 -10.99 -7.06 9.94
CA GLY A 18 -11.22 -5.68 10.41
C GLY A 18 -10.29 -5.24 11.55
N PHE A 19 -9.70 -6.18 12.29
CA PHE A 19 -8.66 -5.88 13.28
C PHE A 19 -7.36 -5.31 12.68
N LEU A 20 -7.17 -5.41 11.36
CA LEU A 20 -6.03 -4.86 10.62
C LEU A 20 -6.21 -3.41 10.18
N VAL A 21 -7.41 -2.84 10.31
CA VAL A 21 -7.69 -1.45 9.92
C VAL A 21 -6.71 -0.43 10.55
N PRO A 22 -6.34 -0.53 11.85
CA PRO A 22 -5.34 0.38 12.43
C PRO A 22 -3.96 0.30 11.75
N TRP A 23 -3.58 -0.86 11.21
CA TRP A 23 -2.33 -1.03 10.46
C TRP A 23 -2.41 -0.41 9.07
N CYS A 24 -3.58 -0.51 8.43
CA CYS A 24 -3.85 0.15 7.16
C CYS A 24 -3.76 1.69 7.30
N GLN A 25 -4.29 2.25 8.38
CA GLN A 25 -4.20 3.68 8.68
C GLN A 25 -2.76 4.18 8.88
N ILE A 26 -1.84 3.33 9.33
CA ILE A 26 -0.41 3.65 9.41
C ILE A 26 0.20 3.78 8.01
N LEU A 27 -0.27 2.98 7.06
CA LEU A 27 0.23 2.92 5.69
C LEU A 27 -0.45 3.90 4.74
N GLN A 28 -1.73 4.22 4.94
CA GLN A 28 -2.52 5.10 4.08
C GLN A 28 -1.79 6.41 3.69
N PRO A 29 -1.16 7.18 4.61
CA PRO A 29 -0.46 8.41 4.22
C PRO A 29 0.91 8.16 3.55
N ARG A 30 1.31 6.90 3.34
CA ARG A 30 2.66 6.50 2.89
C ARG A 30 2.64 5.66 1.62
N VAL A 31 1.53 5.01 1.32
CA VAL A 31 1.35 4.19 0.14
C VAL A 31 1.03 5.09 -1.04
N HIS A 32 1.81 4.94 -2.10
CA HIS A 32 1.55 5.49 -3.41
C HIS A 32 1.51 4.33 -4.39
N HIS A 33 0.52 4.29 -5.26
CA HIS A 33 0.42 3.26 -6.29
C HIS A 33 0.77 3.87 -7.64
N HIS A 34 1.37 3.06 -8.52
CA HIS A 34 1.72 3.46 -9.88
C HIS A 34 1.28 2.37 -10.85
N TYR A 35 0.72 2.80 -11.98
CA TYR A 35 0.40 1.94 -13.11
C TYR A 35 1.59 1.93 -14.04
N ASP A 36 2.25 0.79 -14.23
CA ASP A 36 3.24 0.68 -15.30
C ASP A 36 2.51 0.62 -16.66
N SER A 37 2.35 1.78 -17.29
CA SER A 37 1.76 1.89 -18.62
C SER A 37 2.75 1.60 -19.75
N SER A 38 3.95 1.08 -19.45
CA SER A 38 5.05 0.97 -20.42
C SER A 38 5.18 -0.39 -21.11
N THR A 39 4.25 -1.32 -20.93
CA THR A 39 4.15 -2.53 -21.78
C THR A 39 3.52 -2.21 -23.14
N GLU A 40 4.07 -1.20 -23.83
CA GLU A 40 4.23 -1.30 -25.27
C GLU A 40 5.20 -2.46 -25.50
N LEU A 41 4.67 -3.67 -25.74
CA LEU A 41 5.26 -4.80 -26.50
C LEU A 41 4.68 -6.14 -26.00
N TYR A 42 3.62 -6.61 -26.65
CA TYR A 42 3.33 -8.04 -26.91
C TYR A 42 3.36 -9.07 -25.76
N GLU A 43 3.13 -8.70 -24.50
CA GLU A 43 2.95 -9.64 -23.41
C GLU A 43 1.54 -9.52 -22.83
N TRP A 44 0.76 -10.59 -22.93
CA TRP A 44 -0.64 -10.70 -22.47
C TRP A 44 -0.77 -10.73 -20.93
N GLU A 45 0.21 -10.19 -20.20
CA GLU A 45 0.26 -10.24 -18.74
C GLU A 45 -0.21 -8.89 -18.22
N VAL A 46 -1.31 -8.89 -17.47
CA VAL A 46 -1.84 -7.69 -16.84
C VAL A 46 -0.82 -7.21 -15.80
N SER A 47 -0.19 -6.06 -16.04
CA SER A 47 0.79 -5.50 -15.12
C SER A 47 0.16 -5.30 -13.74
N GLU A 48 0.76 -5.89 -12.70
CA GLU A 48 0.31 -5.70 -11.32
C GLU A 48 0.46 -4.22 -10.91
N ILE A 49 -0.41 -3.74 -10.02
CA ILE A 49 -0.30 -2.38 -9.48
C ILE A 49 0.89 -2.34 -8.51
N GLU A 50 1.93 -1.58 -8.87
CA GLU A 50 3.12 -1.41 -8.05
C GLU A 50 2.81 -0.53 -6.83
N LEU A 51 3.26 -0.98 -5.65
CA LEU A 51 3.09 -0.28 -4.39
C LEU A 51 4.40 0.34 -3.90
N ARG A 52 4.44 1.67 -3.83
CA ARG A 52 5.55 2.44 -3.26
C ARG A 52 5.22 2.89 -1.86
N VAL A 53 6.13 2.66 -0.92
CA VAL A 53 5.94 3.06 0.49
C VAL A 53 7.01 4.05 0.92
N VAL A 54 6.56 5.23 1.34
CA VAL A 54 7.42 6.25 1.91
C VAL A 54 7.77 5.90 3.35
N MET A 55 9.02 5.54 3.57
CA MET A 55 9.49 5.15 4.89
C MET A 55 9.56 6.36 5.85
N PRO A 56 9.30 6.16 7.16
CA PRO A 56 9.48 7.20 8.16
C PRO A 56 10.88 7.80 8.10
N ARG A 57 10.96 9.12 8.25
CA ARG A 57 12.23 9.85 8.29
C ARG A 57 12.58 10.20 9.72
N ARG A 58 13.88 10.21 9.99
CA ARG A 58 14.46 10.71 11.24
C ARG A 58 14.36 12.23 11.34
N ARG A 59 14.52 12.93 10.20
CA ARG A 59 14.38 14.38 10.07
C ARG A 59 13.31 14.71 9.01
N GLY A 60 12.37 15.59 9.33
CA GLY A 60 11.35 16.02 8.36
C GLY A 60 11.92 16.95 7.28
N ILE A 61 11.24 17.05 6.14
CA ILE A 61 11.55 18.09 5.13
C ILE A 61 11.21 19.49 5.68
N HIS A 62 10.12 19.56 6.45
CA HIS A 62 9.56 20.77 7.04
C HIS A 62 9.55 20.75 8.57
N ASP A 63 9.98 19.63 9.17
CA ASP A 63 10.09 19.48 10.62
C ASP A 63 11.55 19.69 10.99
N GLU A 64 11.82 20.85 11.57
CA GLU A 64 13.16 21.31 11.95
C GLU A 64 13.75 20.44 13.07
N HIS A 65 12.89 19.73 13.79
CA HIS A 65 13.26 18.92 14.94
C HIS A 65 13.53 17.47 14.51
N GLU A 66 14.73 16.99 14.81
CA GLU A 66 15.07 15.58 14.68
C GLU A 66 14.17 14.77 15.64
N LYS A 67 13.49 13.75 15.13
CA LYS A 67 12.75 12.82 15.99
C LYS A 67 13.74 12.12 16.90
N ASP A 68 13.39 11.98 18.17
CA ASP A 68 14.15 11.13 19.08
C ASP A 68 14.20 9.68 18.53
N GLU A 69 15.29 8.98 18.85
CA GLU A 69 15.55 7.63 18.36
C GLU A 69 14.37 6.69 18.64
N ALA A 70 13.78 6.76 19.83
CA ALA A 70 12.71 5.85 20.23
C ALA A 70 11.44 6.09 19.40
N THR A 71 11.10 7.34 19.12
CA THR A 71 9.96 7.69 18.26
C THR A 71 10.21 7.28 16.80
N PHE A 72 11.41 7.52 16.27
CA PHE A 72 11.78 7.07 14.93
C PHE A 72 11.69 5.55 14.80
N CYS A 73 12.33 4.80 15.71
CA CYS A 73 12.30 3.33 15.69
C CYS A 73 10.88 2.78 15.81
N ARG A 74 10.03 3.37 16.66
CA ARG A 74 8.63 2.96 16.79
C ARG A 74 7.85 3.14 15.48
N GLN A 75 7.96 4.30 14.83
CA GLN A 75 7.28 4.55 13.57
C GLN A 75 7.81 3.65 12.44
N PHE A 76 9.13 3.48 12.37
CA PHE A 76 9.76 2.63 11.38
C PHE A 76 9.33 1.17 11.52
N ARG A 77 9.30 0.66 12.76
CA ARG A 77 8.81 -0.68 13.06
C ARG A 77 7.34 -0.83 12.71
N ALA A 78 6.50 0.13 13.09
CA ALA A 78 5.07 0.09 12.82
C ALA A 78 4.76 0.01 11.31
N VAL A 79 5.47 0.78 10.48
CA VAL A 79 5.34 0.71 9.02
C VAL A 79 5.75 -0.67 8.49
N ARG A 80 6.87 -1.23 8.96
CA ARG A 80 7.32 -2.57 8.56
C ARG A 80 6.35 -3.68 8.97
N GLU A 81 5.82 -3.61 10.19
CA GLU A 81 4.85 -4.57 10.70
C GLU A 81 3.54 -4.49 9.93
N ALA A 82 3.05 -3.29 9.63
CA ALA A 82 1.86 -3.10 8.80
C ALA A 82 2.01 -3.76 7.43
N MET A 83 3.14 -3.54 6.74
CA MET A 83 3.38 -4.16 5.44
C MET A 83 3.48 -5.68 5.55
N ALA A 84 4.20 -6.21 6.55
CA ALA A 84 4.33 -7.64 6.74
C ALA A 84 2.98 -8.32 7.00
N LEU A 85 2.09 -7.68 7.77
CA LEU A 85 0.73 -8.18 8.00
C LEU A 85 -0.07 -8.20 6.70
N LEU A 86 -0.02 -7.15 5.87
CA LEU A 86 -0.74 -7.13 4.60
C LEU A 86 -0.19 -8.15 3.59
N ILE A 87 1.11 -8.37 3.53
CA ILE A 87 1.72 -9.46 2.74
C ILE A 87 1.19 -10.82 3.20
N ALA A 88 1.07 -11.02 4.53
CA ALA A 88 0.51 -12.25 5.05
C ALA A 88 -0.96 -12.43 4.64
N VAL A 89 -1.78 -11.37 4.70
CA VAL A 89 -3.18 -11.39 4.21
C VAL A 89 -3.22 -11.72 2.73
N HIS A 90 -2.38 -11.09 1.90
CA HIS A 90 -2.32 -11.37 0.46
C HIS A 90 -2.15 -12.87 0.17
N HIS A 91 -1.24 -13.54 0.90
CA HIS A 91 -0.98 -14.96 0.69
C HIS A 91 -2.08 -15.91 1.19
N VAL A 92 -2.96 -15.48 2.11
CA VAL A 92 -4.00 -16.35 2.71
C VAL A 92 -5.42 -15.99 2.28
N ASP A 93 -5.67 -14.73 1.94
CA ASP A 93 -6.95 -14.19 1.51
C ASP A 93 -6.73 -12.93 0.64
N TYR A 94 -6.46 -13.16 -0.65
CA TYR A 94 -6.23 -12.06 -1.60
C TYR A 94 -7.41 -11.09 -1.70
N LEU A 95 -8.66 -11.58 -1.60
CA LEU A 95 -9.84 -10.70 -1.66
C LEU A 95 -9.89 -9.75 -0.47
N ALA A 96 -9.55 -10.24 0.72
CA ALA A 96 -9.41 -9.38 1.89
C ALA A 96 -8.25 -8.39 1.73
N TYR A 97 -7.11 -8.83 1.21
CA TYR A 97 -5.98 -7.96 0.94
C TYR A 97 -6.37 -6.82 -0.02
N SER A 98 -6.98 -7.14 -1.15
CA SER A 98 -7.42 -6.16 -2.15
C SER A 98 -8.40 -5.16 -1.54
N HIS A 99 -9.41 -5.65 -0.80
CA HIS A 99 -10.36 -4.78 -0.10
C HIS A 99 -9.67 -3.86 0.93
N LEU A 100 -8.76 -4.39 1.75
CA LEU A 100 -8.02 -3.59 2.73
C LEU A 100 -7.16 -2.51 2.05
N MET A 101 -6.55 -2.84 0.92
CA MET A 101 -5.71 -1.91 0.16
C MET A 101 -6.52 -0.77 -0.46
N MET A 102 -7.69 -1.08 -1.03
CA MET A 102 -8.56 -0.08 -1.64
C MET A 102 -9.23 0.81 -0.59
N GLU A 103 -9.91 0.19 0.38
CA GLU A 103 -10.76 0.93 1.32
C GLU A 103 -9.97 1.64 2.42
N TYR A 104 -8.90 1.01 2.93
CA TYR A 104 -8.20 1.53 4.11
C TYR A 104 -6.78 2.05 3.82
N CYS A 105 -6.12 1.58 2.76
CA CYS A 105 -4.80 2.10 2.36
C CYS A 105 -4.88 3.14 1.23
N GLY A 106 -6.05 3.35 0.60
CA GLY A 106 -6.25 4.37 -0.43
C GLY A 106 -5.62 4.02 -1.80
N VAL A 107 -5.46 2.72 -2.10
CA VAL A 107 -5.05 2.26 -3.42
C VAL A 107 -6.25 2.35 -4.36
N SER A 108 -6.09 3.01 -5.50
CA SER A 108 -7.10 2.98 -6.56
C SER A 108 -6.70 1.90 -7.54
N VAL A 109 -7.60 0.96 -7.80
CA VAL A 109 -7.68 0.20 -9.04
C VAL A 109 -8.59 1.03 -9.97
N GLY A 110 -8.47 0.96 -11.30
CA GLY A 110 -9.16 1.87 -12.24
C GLY A 110 -10.69 1.98 -12.06
N ASP A 111 -11.31 2.94 -12.75
CA ASP A 111 -12.79 3.08 -12.73
C ASP A 111 -13.45 2.01 -13.60
N TYR A 112 -14.68 1.64 -13.21
CA TYR A 112 -15.48 0.61 -13.87
C TYR A 112 -15.63 0.86 -15.38
N GLY A 113 -15.03 0.01 -16.21
CA GLY A 113 -15.03 0.10 -17.68
C GLY A 113 -13.68 0.41 -18.32
N ASP A 114 -12.63 0.65 -17.53
CA ASP A 114 -11.25 0.72 -18.03
C ASP A 114 -10.63 -0.69 -18.09
N GLU A 115 -9.69 -0.92 -19.02
CA GLU A 115 -8.94 -2.19 -19.18
C GLU A 115 -8.13 -2.61 -17.93
N LEU A 116 -8.16 -1.79 -16.87
CA LEU A 116 -7.44 -1.93 -15.61
C LEU A 116 -8.30 -2.42 -14.44
N ASP A 117 -9.60 -2.63 -14.65
CA ASP A 117 -10.54 -3.13 -13.62
C ASP A 117 -10.10 -4.46 -12.98
N ASP A 118 -9.30 -5.25 -13.69
CA ASP A 118 -8.87 -6.59 -13.27
C ASP A 118 -7.38 -6.68 -12.88
N ALA A 119 -6.65 -5.55 -12.84
CA ALA A 119 -5.23 -5.58 -12.50
C ALA A 119 -5.01 -5.98 -11.03
N PRO A 120 -4.26 -7.07 -10.75
CA PRO A 120 -4.01 -7.47 -9.38
C PRO A 120 -3.13 -6.44 -8.66
N ILE A 121 -3.36 -6.26 -7.37
CA ILE A 121 -2.51 -5.41 -6.52
C ILE A 121 -1.31 -6.24 -6.08
N ALA A 122 -0.10 -5.78 -6.42
CA ALA A 122 1.12 -6.49 -6.09
C ALA A 122 1.30 -6.61 -4.57
N SER A 123 1.86 -7.72 -4.09
CA SER A 123 2.28 -7.85 -2.68
C SER A 123 3.69 -7.35 -2.41
N GLU A 124 4.42 -6.98 -3.46
CA GLU A 124 5.77 -6.45 -3.37
C GLU A 124 5.73 -4.93 -3.15
N PHE A 125 6.38 -4.49 -2.07
CA PHE A 125 6.46 -3.07 -1.72
C PHE A 125 7.83 -2.51 -2.08
N VAL A 126 7.85 -1.45 -2.89
CA VAL A 126 9.04 -0.68 -3.21
C VAL A 126 9.27 0.37 -2.11
N PHE A 127 10.38 0.26 -1.38
CA PHE A 127 10.72 1.22 -0.32
C PHE A 127 11.30 2.51 -0.88
N CYS A 128 10.63 3.63 -0.63
CA CYS A 128 11.15 4.94 -0.96
C CYS A 128 11.82 5.58 0.27
N PHE A 129 13.16 5.56 0.27
CA PHE A 129 13.97 6.37 1.18
C PHE A 129 14.32 7.69 0.50
N SER A 130 13.88 8.80 1.05
CA SER A 130 14.33 10.10 0.56
C SER A 130 15.69 10.41 1.19
N VAL A 131 16.74 10.20 0.41
CA VAL A 131 18.10 10.67 0.70
C VAL A 131 18.26 12.06 0.05
N ARG A 132 18.69 13.06 0.83
CA ARG A 132 19.31 14.26 0.23
C ARG A 132 20.81 14.02 0.17
N PHE A 133 21.38 14.11 -1.02
CA PHE A 133 22.79 14.50 -1.15
C PHE A 133 22.87 15.96 -0.70
N ILE A 134 23.68 16.22 0.34
CA ILE A 134 24.08 17.59 0.65
C ILE A 134 25.22 17.88 -0.33
N ASP A 135 24.94 18.67 -1.37
CA ASP A 135 26.03 19.29 -2.13
C ASP A 135 26.73 20.27 -1.20
N VAL A 136 27.98 19.95 -0.84
CA VAL A 136 28.88 20.85 -0.13
C VAL A 136 29.49 21.77 -1.18
N THR A 137 28.90 22.95 -1.37
CA THR A 137 29.56 24.09 -2.04
C THR A 137 30.33 24.94 -1.03
#